data_AF-A0A497K911-F1
#
_entry.id   AF-A0A497K911-F1
#
_cell.length_a   1.000
_cell.length_b   1.000
_cell.length_c   1.000
_cell.angle_alpha   90.00
_cell.angle_beta   90.00
_cell.angle_gamma   90.00
#
_symmetry.space_group_name_H-M   'P 1'
#
loop_
_entity.id
_entity.type
_entity.pdbx_description
1 polymer ?
#
loop_
_entity_poly.entity_id
_entity_poly.type
_entity_poly.pdbx_seq_one_letter_code
_entity_poly.pdbx_strand_id
1 'polypeptide(L)'
;MDGDIVVSTKALLARAAKFLTDITYDTDWHIYTTMFDVDDIADNVYRLYRSQSFHDPDYPSCVHNLFQEIAKRDENLAIEFVRYVISHEFDLKNEEIISKDPELLKALNLIGEEAGFPTIVPTFEKYLSVKVLPNFFTTQVEGDFMVLRRC
;
A
#
# COMPACT_ATOMS: atom_id res chain seq x y z
N MET A 1 1.86 24.47 22.13
CA MET A 1 2.87 23.67 21.42
C MET A 1 2.23 22.32 21.22
N ASP A 2 1.49 22.20 20.13
CA ASP A 2 0.90 20.92 19.75
C ASP A 2 2.04 20.11 19.17
N GLY A 3 2.55 19.18 19.99
CA GLY A 3 3.55 18.22 19.52
C GLY A 3 2.85 17.30 18.55
N ASP A 4 3.22 17.35 17.28
CA ASP A 4 2.80 16.37 16.29
C ASP A 4 3.05 14.98 16.86
N ILE A 5 1.96 14.25 17.13
CA ILE A 5 2.05 12.86 17.58
C ILE A 5 2.56 12.08 16.38
N VAL A 6 3.86 11.85 16.32
CA VAL A 6 4.46 10.94 15.35
C VAL A 6 3.99 9.53 15.71
N VAL A 7 2.87 9.10 15.12
CA VAL A 7 2.40 7.73 15.24
C VAL A 7 3.40 6.85 14.52
N SER A 8 4.11 6.00 15.26
CA SER A 8 5.02 5.01 14.69
C SER A 8 4.30 4.18 13.63
N THR A 9 4.89 4.02 12.43
CA THR A 9 4.38 3.15 11.35
C THR A 9 3.98 1.78 11.88
N LYS A 10 4.83 1.18 12.72
CA LYS A 10 4.54 -0.09 13.41
C LYS A 10 3.23 -0.09 14.23
N ALA A 11 2.96 0.98 14.97
CA ALA A 11 1.74 1.10 15.77
C ALA A 11 0.52 1.34 14.88
N LEU A 12 0.67 2.10 13.79
CA LEU A 12 -0.37 2.32 12.80
C LEU A 12 -0.80 1.00 12.13
N LEU A 13 0.17 0.20 11.67
CA LEU A 13 -0.09 -1.09 11.03
C LEU A 13 -0.72 -2.10 11.99
N ALA A 14 -0.30 -2.12 13.27
CA ALA A 14 -0.93 -2.96 14.29
C ALA A 14 -2.40 -2.57 14.53
N ARG A 15 -2.70 -1.28 14.61
CA ARG A 15 -4.08 -0.78 14.74
C ARG A 15 -4.91 -1.12 13.52
N ALA A 16 -4.36 -0.97 12.32
CA ALA A 16 -5.04 -1.32 11.08
C ALA A 16 -5.37 -2.80 10.97
N ALA A 17 -4.42 -3.68 11.32
CA ALA A 17 -4.65 -5.12 11.35
C ALA A 17 -5.79 -5.47 12.31
N LYS A 18 -5.75 -4.91 13.53
CA LYS A 18 -6.81 -5.11 14.52
C LYS A 18 -8.17 -4.61 14.00
N PHE A 19 -8.22 -3.38 13.49
CA PHE A 19 -9.44 -2.78 12.95
C PHE A 19 -10.08 -3.66 11.88
N LEU A 20 -9.28 -4.14 10.92
CA LEU A 20 -9.76 -5.02 9.85
C LEU A 20 -10.29 -6.33 10.41
N THR A 21 -9.54 -7.02 11.26
CA THR A 21 -9.93 -8.34 11.79
C THR A 21 -11.05 -8.30 12.82
N ASP A 22 -11.30 -7.15 13.46
CA ASP A 22 -12.44 -6.94 14.35
C ASP A 22 -13.76 -6.75 13.57
N ILE A 23 -13.69 -6.55 12.24
CA ILE A 23 -14.85 -6.37 11.36
C ILE A 23 -15.05 -7.58 10.45
N THR A 24 -13.98 -8.08 9.84
CA THR A 24 -14.06 -9.14 8.82
C THR A 24 -12.93 -10.17 8.94
N TYR A 25 -13.26 -11.42 8.62
CA TYR A 25 -12.32 -12.50 8.41
C TYR A 25 -12.20 -12.88 6.94
N ASP A 26 -12.96 -12.26 6.03
CA ASP A 26 -13.15 -12.73 4.66
C ASP A 26 -12.38 -11.92 3.61
N THR A 27 -11.38 -11.15 4.04
CA THR A 27 -10.53 -10.32 3.18
C THR A 27 -9.80 -11.15 2.12
N ASP A 28 -9.90 -10.76 0.85
CA ASP A 28 -9.25 -11.50 -0.24
C ASP A 28 -7.75 -11.14 -0.34
N TRP A 29 -6.97 -11.73 0.57
CA TRP A 29 -5.52 -11.49 0.63
C TRP A 29 -4.82 -11.83 -0.67
N HIS A 30 -5.25 -12.87 -1.39
CA HIS A 30 -4.58 -13.30 -2.62
C HIS A 30 -4.71 -12.22 -3.71
N ILE A 31 -5.91 -11.66 -3.89
CA ILE A 31 -6.11 -10.56 -4.84
C ILE A 31 -5.31 -9.34 -4.42
N TYR A 32 -5.44 -8.89 -3.17
CA TYR A 32 -4.80 -7.65 -2.75
C TYR A 32 -3.27 -7.73 -2.77
N THR A 33 -2.68 -8.84 -2.34
CA THR A 33 -1.22 -8.98 -2.35
C THR A 33 -0.68 -9.03 -3.77
N THR A 34 -1.41 -9.67 -4.70
CA THR A 34 -1.05 -9.69 -6.12
C THR A 34 -1.14 -8.30 -6.75
N MET A 35 -2.19 -7.52 -6.42
CA MET A 35 -2.35 -6.16 -6.94
C MET A 35 -1.21 -5.21 -6.58
N PHE A 36 -0.58 -5.45 -5.44
CA PHE A 36 0.52 -4.63 -4.91
C PHE A 36 1.91 -5.27 -5.12
N ASP A 37 2.01 -6.37 -5.85
CA ASP A 37 3.28 -7.09 -6.11
C ASP A 37 4.00 -7.50 -4.80
N VAL A 38 3.21 -8.04 -3.86
CA VAL A 38 3.65 -8.52 -2.53
C VAL A 38 3.07 -9.89 -2.18
N ASP A 39 2.60 -10.64 -3.18
CA ASP A 39 2.14 -12.03 -3.05
C ASP A 39 3.25 -12.95 -2.51
N ASP A 40 4.49 -12.71 -2.93
CA ASP A 40 5.67 -13.42 -2.41
C ASP A 40 5.85 -13.23 -0.89
N ILE A 41 5.50 -12.06 -0.36
CA ILE A 41 5.51 -11.82 1.09
C ILE A 41 4.40 -12.63 1.76
N ALA A 42 3.18 -12.57 1.22
CA ALA A 42 2.02 -13.24 1.79
C ALA A 42 2.20 -14.77 1.88
N ASP A 43 2.79 -15.39 0.85
CA ASP A 43 3.13 -16.81 0.85
C ASP A 43 4.14 -17.20 1.94
N ASN A 44 5.00 -16.26 2.32
CA ASN A 44 6.00 -16.43 3.37
C ASN A 44 5.47 -16.06 4.77
N VAL A 45 4.31 -15.39 4.87
CA VAL A 45 3.66 -15.12 6.16
C VAL A 45 3.06 -16.41 6.69
N TYR A 46 3.60 -16.88 7.80
CA TYR A 46 3.21 -18.14 8.41
C TYR A 46 1.69 -18.23 8.60
N ARG A 47 1.07 -19.19 7.88
CA ARG A 47 -0.34 -19.57 8.02
C ARG A 47 -1.35 -18.44 7.75
N LEU A 48 -1.05 -17.38 7.00
CA LEU A 48 -2.04 -16.32 6.70
C LEU A 48 -3.37 -16.89 6.17
N TYR A 49 -3.37 -17.54 5.00
CA TYR A 49 -4.57 -18.11 4.38
C TYR A 49 -5.23 -19.21 5.23
N ARG A 50 -4.42 -19.99 5.95
CA ARG A 50 -4.91 -21.06 6.82
C ARG A 50 -5.62 -20.50 8.05
N SER A 51 -5.01 -19.53 8.72
CA SER A 51 -5.57 -18.89 9.92
C SER A 51 -6.90 -18.21 9.60
N GLN A 52 -7.00 -17.61 8.41
CA GLN A 52 -8.25 -17.11 7.87
C GLN A 52 -9.31 -18.22 7.68
N SER A 53 -8.99 -19.25 6.90
CA SER A 53 -9.92 -20.33 6.55
C SER A 53 -10.50 -21.06 7.77
N PHE A 54 -9.69 -21.20 8.82
CA PHE A 54 -10.09 -21.89 10.05
C PHE A 54 -10.57 -20.95 11.17
N HIS A 55 -10.67 -19.64 10.90
CA HIS A 55 -11.00 -18.63 11.91
C HIS A 55 -10.13 -18.75 13.18
N ASP A 56 -8.84 -18.96 12.96
CA ASP A 56 -7.86 -19.16 14.01
C ASP A 56 -7.71 -17.85 14.81
N PRO A 57 -7.69 -17.89 16.16
CA PRO A 57 -7.39 -16.72 16.99
C PRO A 57 -6.09 -16.00 16.63
N ASP A 58 -5.15 -16.68 15.97
CA ASP A 58 -3.88 -16.10 15.52
C ASP A 58 -4.01 -15.28 14.22
N TYR A 59 -5.17 -15.27 13.56
CA TYR A 59 -5.38 -14.54 12.29
C TYR A 59 -5.02 -13.05 12.36
N PRO A 60 -5.43 -12.27 13.39
CA PRO A 60 -5.00 -10.87 13.53
C PRO A 60 -3.48 -10.70 13.60
N SER A 61 -2.79 -11.64 14.24
CA SER A 61 -1.32 -11.64 14.31
C SER A 61 -0.70 -11.93 12.94
N CYS A 62 -1.32 -12.80 12.14
CA CYS A 62 -0.88 -13.11 10.78
C CYS A 62 -1.05 -11.90 9.84
N VAL A 63 -2.20 -11.20 9.91
CA VAL A 63 -2.45 -9.97 9.14
C VAL A 63 -1.46 -8.87 9.53
N HIS A 64 -1.23 -8.69 10.83
CA HIS A 64 -0.22 -7.74 11.31
C HIS A 64 1.20 -8.09 10.83
N ASN A 65 1.57 -9.37 10.84
CA ASN A 65 2.86 -9.81 10.32
C ASN A 65 2.99 -9.52 8.82
N LEU A 66 1.95 -9.77 8.02
CA LEU A 66 1.93 -9.38 6.61
C LEU A 66 2.24 -7.89 6.45
N PHE A 67 1.54 -7.03 7.18
CA PHE A 67 1.75 -5.59 7.08
C PHE A 67 3.18 -5.18 7.48
N GLN A 68 3.75 -5.83 8.51
CA GLN A 68 5.13 -5.59 8.91
C GLN A 68 6.15 -6.05 7.89
N GLU A 69 5.96 -7.23 7.27
CA GLU A 69 6.88 -7.71 6.24
C GLU A 69 6.84 -6.82 4.99
N ILE A 70 5.65 -6.33 4.60
CA ILE A 70 5.54 -5.31 3.53
C ILE A 70 6.29 -4.04 3.93
N ALA A 71 6.13 -3.57 5.18
CA ALA A 71 6.80 -2.35 5.65
C ALA A 71 8.33 -2.47 5.69
N LYS A 72 8.87 -3.68 5.91
CA LYS A 72 10.31 -3.94 5.80
C LYS A 72 10.83 -3.81 4.37
N ARG A 73 9.98 -4.10 3.36
CA ARG A 73 10.28 -3.86 1.94
C ARG A 73 10.18 -2.36 1.64
N ASP A 74 9.05 -1.75 1.96
CA ASP A 74 8.81 -0.32 1.81
C ASP A 74 7.67 0.14 2.74
N GLU A 75 7.96 1.09 3.63
CA GLU A 75 6.97 1.63 4.57
C GLU A 75 5.80 2.35 3.88
N ASN A 76 6.06 3.08 2.79
CA ASN A 76 5.02 3.79 2.05
C ASN A 76 4.10 2.79 1.34
N LEU A 77 4.68 1.74 0.77
CA LEU A 77 3.91 0.64 0.17
C LEU A 77 2.99 -0.02 1.19
N ALA A 78 3.47 -0.26 2.42
CA ALA A 78 2.64 -0.84 3.48
C ALA A 78 1.47 0.06 3.86
N ILE A 79 1.71 1.38 3.99
CA ILE A 79 0.65 2.34 4.31
C ILE A 79 -0.37 2.41 3.17
N GLU A 80 0.08 2.45 1.92
CA GLU A 80 -0.80 2.49 0.74
C GLU A 80 -1.62 1.20 0.63
N PHE A 81 -0.99 0.04 0.83
CA PHE A 81 -1.64 -1.27 0.85
C PHE A 81 -2.76 -1.30 1.89
N VAL A 82 -2.44 -0.96 3.15
CA VAL A 82 -3.43 -0.95 4.23
C VAL A 82 -4.58 0.02 3.96
N ARG A 83 -4.27 1.22 3.45
CA ARG A 83 -5.26 2.22 3.07
C ARG A 83 -6.19 1.69 1.97
N TYR A 84 -5.62 0.99 0.98
CA TYR A 84 -6.40 0.38 -0.09
C TYR A 84 -7.34 -0.70 0.44
N VAL A 85 -6.81 -1.65 1.23
CA VAL A 85 -7.61 -2.76 1.77
C VAL A 85 -8.77 -2.22 2.62
N ILE A 86 -8.51 -1.30 3.57
CA ILE A 86 -9.56 -0.74 4.43
C ILE A 86 -10.63 0.02 3.62
N SER A 87 -10.23 0.76 2.58
CA SER A 87 -11.20 1.52 1.77
C SER A 87 -12.05 0.65 0.83
N HIS A 88 -11.62 -0.58 0.53
CA HIS A 88 -12.35 -1.51 -0.33
C HIS A 88 -13.17 -2.54 0.46
N GLU A 89 -12.69 -2.93 1.64
CA GLU A 89 -13.40 -3.86 2.54
C GLU A 89 -14.59 -3.19 3.23
N PHE A 90 -14.56 -1.86 3.43
CA PHE A 90 -15.55 -1.17 4.24
C PHE A 90 -16.17 0.05 3.55
N ASP A 91 -17.48 0.24 3.77
CA ASP A 91 -18.16 1.48 3.42
C ASP A 91 -17.81 2.57 4.45
N LEU A 92 -16.85 3.43 4.08
CA LEU A 92 -16.39 4.55 4.89
C LEU A 92 -17.39 5.71 4.99
N LYS A 93 -18.64 5.51 4.54
CA LYS A 93 -19.79 6.39 4.85
C LYS A 93 -20.64 5.85 6.00
N ASN A 94 -20.42 4.60 6.42
CA ASN A 94 -21.13 4.00 7.53
C ASN A 94 -20.57 4.48 8.88
N GLU A 95 -21.39 5.20 9.64
CA GLU A 95 -21.02 5.72 10.97
C GLU A 95 -20.63 4.63 11.97
N GLU A 96 -21.21 3.42 11.88
CA GLU A 96 -20.85 2.28 12.74
C GLU A 96 -19.42 1.81 12.49
N ILE A 97 -18.94 1.86 11.23
CA ILE A 97 -17.57 1.52 10.89
C ILE A 97 -16.62 2.63 11.33
N ILE A 98 -16.96 3.88 11.03
CA ILE A 98 -16.13 5.05 11.37
C ILE A 98 -15.93 5.14 12.89
N SER A 99 -16.98 4.89 13.67
CA SER A 99 -16.94 5.01 15.13
C SER A 99 -16.06 3.95 15.82
N LYS A 100 -15.69 2.85 15.14
CA LYS A 100 -14.79 1.83 15.71
C LYS A 100 -13.38 2.36 15.96
N ASP A 101 -12.81 3.11 15.01
CA ASP A 101 -11.52 3.77 15.20
C ASP A 101 -11.36 4.99 14.27
N PRO A 102 -11.99 6.14 14.59
CA PRO A 102 -11.95 7.32 13.74
C PRO A 102 -10.54 7.94 13.63
N GLU A 103 -9.71 7.77 14.65
CA GLU A 103 -8.35 8.33 14.66
C GLU A 103 -7.41 7.53 13.74
N LEU A 104 -7.58 6.21 13.65
CA LEU A 104 -6.87 5.40 12.66
C LEU A 104 -7.26 5.83 11.24
N LEU A 105 -8.56 5.98 10.97
CA LEU A 105 -9.04 6.34 9.64
C LEU A 105 -8.56 7.73 9.22
N LYS A 106 -8.51 8.70 10.14
CA LYS A 106 -7.86 10.00 9.89
C LYS A 106 -6.37 9.86 9.63
N ALA A 107 -5.66 9.07 10.43
CA ALA A 107 -4.21 8.85 10.26
C ALA A 107 -3.85 8.19 8.91
N LEU A 108 -4.76 7.37 8.36
CA LEU A 108 -4.64 6.78 7.03
C LEU A 108 -5.18 7.69 5.90
N ASN A 109 -5.65 8.89 6.23
CA ASN A 109 -6.31 9.82 5.31
C ASN A 109 -7.50 9.19 4.57
N LEU A 110 -8.26 8.36 5.27
CA LEU A 110 -9.46 7.69 4.75
C LEU A 110 -10.75 8.48 5.03
N ILE A 111 -10.73 9.33 6.06
CA ILE A 111 -11.83 10.21 6.44
C ILE A 111 -11.31 11.59 6.87
N GLY A 112 -12.15 12.62 6.73
CA GLY A 112 -11.84 14.01 7.08
C GLY A 112 -11.89 14.94 5.85
N GLU A 113 -12.18 16.22 6.07
CA GLU A 113 -12.09 17.25 5.03
C GLU A 113 -10.61 17.51 4.71
N GLU A 114 -10.26 17.33 3.42
CA GLU A 114 -8.97 17.58 2.77
C GLU A 114 -7.78 17.97 3.68
N ALA A 115 -7.09 16.97 4.23
CA ALA A 115 -5.65 17.12 4.40
C ALA A 115 -5.02 16.92 3.01
N GLY A 116 -4.77 18.03 2.30
CA GLY A 116 -4.17 18.03 0.97
C GLY A 116 -2.85 17.27 0.94
N PHE A 117 -2.91 16.02 0.49
CA PHE A 117 -1.77 15.37 -0.13
C PHE A 117 -1.82 15.69 -1.62
N PRO A 118 -0.67 15.97 -2.26
CA PRO A 118 -0.66 16.20 -3.70
C PRO A 118 -1.26 14.98 -4.37
N THR A 119 -2.28 15.19 -5.21
CA THR A 119 -2.72 14.19 -6.18
C THR A 119 -1.47 13.62 -6.84
N ILE A 120 -1.17 12.35 -6.63
CA ILE A 120 -0.17 11.66 -7.46
C ILE A 120 -0.84 11.57 -8.82
N VAL A 121 -0.58 12.59 -9.64
CA VAL A 121 -0.88 12.54 -11.06
C VAL A 121 0.10 11.52 -11.62
N PRO A 122 -0.36 10.38 -12.19
CA PRO A 122 0.54 9.50 -12.91
C PRO A 122 1.17 10.35 -14.02
N THR A 123 2.45 10.67 -13.85
CA THR A 123 3.18 11.44 -14.83
C THR A 123 3.40 10.47 -15.99
N PHE A 124 2.72 10.70 -17.10
CA PHE A 124 2.94 9.99 -18.36
C PHE A 124 4.32 10.31 -19.00
N GLU A 125 5.27 10.84 -18.23
CA GLU A 125 6.66 10.93 -18.64
C GLU A 125 7.30 9.55 -18.50
N LYS A 126 6.99 8.72 -19.49
CA LYS A 126 7.61 7.45 -19.80
C LYS A 126 9.04 7.63 -20.32
N TYR A 127 9.79 8.57 -19.77
CA TYR A 127 11.16 8.86 -20.16
C TYR A 127 12.02 9.06 -18.92
N LEU A 128 12.89 8.08 -18.66
CA LEU A 128 14.13 8.37 -17.95
C LEU A 128 14.84 9.49 -18.70
N SER A 129 14.95 10.67 -18.10
CA SER A 129 15.87 11.72 -18.55
C SER A 129 17.30 11.26 -18.31
N VAL A 130 17.80 10.40 -19.20
CA VAL A 130 19.21 10.00 -19.24
C VAL A 130 19.98 11.18 -19.83
N LYS A 131 20.40 12.11 -18.96
CA LYS A 131 21.19 13.29 -19.39
C LYS A 131 22.63 12.96 -19.77
N VAL A 132 23.07 11.71 -19.65
CA VAL A 132 24.40 11.26 -20.09
C VAL A 132 24.31 9.83 -20.62
N LEU A 133 24.21 9.70 -21.95
CA LEU A 133 24.49 8.43 -22.62
C LEU A 133 26.02 8.24 -22.64
N PRO A 134 26.55 7.04 -22.33
CA PRO A 134 27.93 6.70 -22.68
C PRO A 134 28.13 6.89 -24.19
N ASN A 135 29.30 7.39 -24.60
CA ASN A 135 29.70 7.82 -25.96
C ASN A 135 29.52 6.80 -27.12
N PHE A 136 28.80 5.69 -26.92
CA PHE A 136 28.62 4.61 -27.89
C PHE A 136 27.37 4.72 -28.76
N PHE A 137 26.47 5.68 -28.51
CA PHE A 137 25.26 5.86 -29.32
C PHE A 137 25.40 7.11 -30.19
N THR A 138 25.61 6.94 -31.49
CA THR A 138 25.52 8.05 -32.45
C THR A 138 24.05 8.30 -32.80
N THR A 139 23.54 9.49 -32.51
CA THR A 139 22.25 9.97 -32.97
C THR A 139 22.35 10.40 -34.43
N GLN A 140 21.64 9.71 -35.33
CA GLN A 140 21.27 10.24 -36.64
C GLN A 140 19.78 10.59 -36.60
N VAL A 141 19.45 11.79 -37.10
CA VAL A 141 18.08 12.31 -37.16
C VAL A 141 17.55 12.03 -38.56
N GLU A 142 16.43 11.32 -38.66
CA GLU A 142 15.72 11.11 -39.93
C GLU A 142 14.22 11.44 -39.69
N GLY A 143 13.82 12.68 -40.02
CA GLY A 143 12.48 13.20 -39.74
C GLY A 143 12.17 13.39 -38.24
N ASP A 144 10.94 13.80 -37.92
CA ASP A 144 10.47 14.18 -36.57
C ASP A 144 10.40 13.03 -35.53
N PHE A 145 11.10 11.91 -35.75
CA PHE A 145 11.19 10.80 -34.80
C PHE A 145 12.63 10.27 -34.69
N MET A 146 13.14 10.15 -33.44
CA MET A 146 14.40 9.44 -33.16
C MET A 146 14.16 7.93 -33.13
N VAL A 147 14.92 7.18 -33.93
CA VAL A 147 14.92 5.71 -33.93
C VAL A 147 16.27 5.19 -33.43
N LEU A 148 16.26 4.42 -32.34
CA LEU A 148 17.45 3.74 -31.83
C LEU A 148 17.69 2.45 -32.62
N ARG A 149 18.86 2.30 -33.24
CA ARG A 149 19.33 1.03 -33.82
C ARG A 149 20.48 0.48 -32.99
N ARG A 150 20.41 -0.80 -32.63
CA ARG A 150 21.59 -1.55 -32.18
C ARG A 150 22.52 -1.74 -33.38
N CYS A 151 23.81 -1.50 -33.18
CA CYS A 151 24.84 -2.11 -34.01
C CYS A 151 24.88 -3.62 -33.77
#